data_AF-A0A078B4J9-F1
#
_entry.id   AF-A0A078B4J9-F1
#
_cell.length_a   1.000
_cell.length_b   1.000
_cell.length_c   1.000
_cell.angle_alpha   90.00
_cell.angle_beta   90.00
_cell.angle_gamma   90.00
#
_symmetry.space_group_name_H-M   'P 1'
#
loop_
_entity.id
_entity.type
_entity.pdbx_description
1 polymer ?
#
loop_
_entity_poly.entity_id
_entity_poly.type
_entity_poly.pdbx_seq_one_letter_code
_entity_poly.pdbx_strand_id
1 'polypeptide(L)'
;MRLLISINLENPKDVHEKYDELFARDLPKEYEENDQVLSIEYHLINLPVTLRSNPKDLMKVLSQTDKPDYFENQVIQSIIKFKWNEYTKSFYKNRFYTYLIFMASFIFDIFYSAYASASQTDTNSQDKKEVDHQTQIWLKILTKVICSIVLFYFLTYEINQIRVQKRDYLKDGWNYFDFSHIIAFVVYCILDFTNENQENLILIKIVVIVLSFMKLFFFLRIYDGFSFLVQMMAGVFKDLQYFLIFFIIFILQFGMIFLVLFKAQQIDEYNGVNKLAYFLMAFRISSGDFQLDDYHSQEDGLVIFTWIIWLIAVMTLNIIFMNFIIAVISESYERVMQKLVAESYKVKANMIVEREQLFNESDMISKDYFPNFIVVRRPLNTETNEGGEWQGFIKDLKYTIRTSAVKSKIEIIQNLHSLNSVQSQIQTQNQENSQKLSKIDVALEKRSTNIQSNESMDGKISMLNQKLDQVKENSQREFQHLKTEVQGLDAKIEGLDSNVLKIQDDMEFIKNSLTQILKNYKQ
;
A
#
# COMPACT_ATOMS: atom_id res chain seq x y z
N MET A 1 28.35 -21.20 -6.07
CA MET A 1 28.92 -19.83 -5.98
C MET A 1 28.56 -19.05 -7.24
N ARG A 2 27.94 -17.86 -7.10
CA ARG A 2 27.74 -16.94 -8.23
C ARG A 2 29.06 -16.28 -8.55
N LEU A 3 29.48 -16.35 -9.80
CA LEU A 3 30.79 -15.89 -10.25
C LEU A 3 30.57 -14.91 -11.39
N LEU A 4 31.20 -13.74 -11.30
CA LEU A 4 30.96 -12.65 -12.23
C LEU A 4 32.32 -12.06 -12.60
N ILE A 5 32.80 -12.37 -13.80
CA ILE A 5 34.17 -12.07 -14.24
C ILE A 5 34.13 -11.24 -15.52
N SER A 6 35.06 -10.27 -15.61
CA SER A 6 35.43 -9.58 -16.84
C SER A 6 36.21 -10.50 -17.76
N ILE A 7 35.71 -10.73 -18.97
CA ILE A 7 36.42 -11.54 -19.95
C ILE A 7 36.67 -10.74 -21.22
N ASN A 8 37.93 -10.65 -21.60
CA ASN A 8 38.35 -10.06 -22.87
C ASN A 8 38.63 -11.19 -23.86
N LEU A 9 37.64 -11.45 -24.72
CA LEU A 9 37.76 -12.36 -25.86
C LEU A 9 37.61 -11.59 -27.15
N GLU A 10 38.17 -12.14 -28.23
CA GLU A 10 37.93 -11.66 -29.59
C GLU A 10 36.66 -12.31 -30.18
N ASN A 11 36.40 -13.58 -29.84
CA ASN A 11 35.20 -14.30 -30.26
C ASN A 11 34.48 -14.97 -29.07
N PRO A 12 33.14 -14.87 -28.96
CA PRO A 12 32.35 -15.55 -27.93
C PRO A 12 32.58 -17.06 -27.81
N LYS A 13 33.00 -17.74 -28.88
CA LYS A 13 33.24 -19.19 -28.90
C LYS A 13 34.48 -19.61 -28.10
N ASP A 14 35.43 -18.69 -27.94
CA ASP A 14 36.71 -18.94 -27.27
C ASP A 14 36.57 -19.17 -25.75
N VAL A 15 35.39 -18.86 -25.17
CA VAL A 15 35.06 -19.16 -23.76
C VAL A 15 35.19 -20.66 -23.47
N HIS A 16 34.82 -21.51 -24.42
CA HIS A 16 34.89 -22.97 -24.25
C HIS A 16 36.32 -23.49 -24.35
N GLU A 17 37.16 -22.86 -25.16
CA GLU A 17 38.55 -23.28 -25.38
C GLU A 17 39.47 -22.79 -24.25
N LYS A 18 39.17 -21.62 -23.66
CA LYS A 18 39.96 -21.00 -22.56
C LYS A 18 39.29 -21.12 -21.19
N TYR A 19 38.40 -22.08 -21.00
CA TYR A 19 37.62 -22.22 -19.77
C TYR A 19 38.52 -22.32 -18.52
N ASP A 20 39.54 -23.17 -18.56
CA ASP A 20 40.45 -23.34 -17.41
C ASP A 20 41.29 -22.08 -17.15
N GLU A 21 41.74 -21.38 -18.19
CA GLU A 21 42.50 -20.12 -18.02
C GLU A 21 41.65 -19.00 -17.39
N LEU A 22 40.35 -18.98 -17.70
CA LEU A 22 39.42 -17.92 -17.30
C LEU A 22 38.81 -18.16 -15.92
N PHE A 23 38.54 -19.42 -15.55
CA PHE A 23 37.81 -19.75 -14.33
C PHE A 23 38.64 -20.46 -13.26
N ALA A 24 39.81 -21.05 -13.58
CA ALA A 24 40.58 -21.84 -12.60
C ALA A 24 41.23 -21.01 -11.48
N ARG A 25 41.30 -19.68 -11.61
CA ARG A 25 41.79 -18.79 -10.53
C ARG A 25 40.74 -18.52 -9.46
N ASP A 26 39.47 -18.47 -9.86
CA ASP A 26 38.37 -18.03 -8.98
C ASP A 26 37.49 -19.20 -8.49
N LEU A 27 37.77 -20.43 -8.95
CA LEU A 27 37.11 -21.64 -8.48
C LEU A 27 37.95 -22.30 -7.36
N PRO A 28 37.32 -22.72 -6.25
CA PRO A 28 38.02 -23.48 -5.22
C PRO A 28 38.56 -24.79 -5.81
N LYS A 29 39.82 -25.10 -5.50
CA LYS A 29 40.53 -26.30 -6.01
C LYS A 29 40.21 -27.56 -5.21
N GLU A 30 39.64 -27.42 -4.01
CA GLU A 30 39.27 -28.52 -3.13
C GLU A 30 37.75 -28.74 -3.22
N TYR A 31 37.36 -29.93 -3.66
CA TYR A 31 36.00 -30.42 -3.58
C TYR A 31 35.87 -31.22 -2.29
N GLU A 32 35.02 -30.80 -1.35
CA GLU A 32 34.66 -31.66 -0.23
C GLU A 32 33.70 -32.75 -0.73
N GLU A 33 33.87 -34.01 -0.32
CA GLU A 33 33.05 -35.17 -0.77
C GLU A 33 31.54 -35.01 -0.49
N ASN A 34 31.13 -34.02 0.30
CA ASN A 34 29.73 -33.70 0.62
C ASN A 34 29.13 -32.54 -0.19
N ASP A 35 29.86 -31.95 -1.15
CA ASP A 35 29.32 -30.85 -1.95
C ASP A 35 28.22 -31.34 -2.90
N GLN A 36 27.01 -30.77 -2.74
CA GLN A 36 25.88 -31.05 -3.64
C GLN A 36 26.25 -30.63 -5.07
N VAL A 37 26.12 -31.57 -6.02
CA VAL A 37 26.33 -31.31 -7.45
C VAL A 37 25.19 -30.43 -7.97
N LEU A 38 25.38 -29.12 -7.91
CA LEU A 38 24.45 -28.13 -8.43
C LEU A 38 24.69 -27.93 -9.93
N SER A 39 23.63 -28.05 -10.73
CA SER A 39 23.68 -27.63 -12.13
C SER A 39 24.02 -26.14 -12.21
N ILE A 40 24.82 -25.72 -13.19
CA ILE A 40 25.27 -24.33 -13.34
C ILE A 40 24.94 -23.82 -14.74
N GLU A 41 24.52 -22.56 -14.83
CA GLU A 41 24.25 -21.83 -16.07
C GLU A 41 25.27 -20.70 -16.23
N TYR A 42 25.78 -20.55 -17.44
CA TYR A 42 26.65 -19.44 -17.83
C TYR A 42 25.89 -18.50 -18.77
N HIS A 43 25.81 -17.23 -18.39
CA HIS A 43 25.33 -16.16 -19.25
C HIS A 43 26.51 -15.31 -19.71
N LEU A 44 26.71 -15.24 -21.02
CA LEU A 44 27.66 -14.33 -21.64
C LEU A 44 26.93 -13.07 -22.07
N ILE A 45 27.18 -11.96 -21.37
CA ILE A 45 26.63 -10.65 -21.74
C ILE A 45 27.64 -9.99 -22.68
N ASN A 46 27.24 -9.85 -23.95
CA ASN A 46 28.01 -9.11 -24.95
C ASN A 46 27.71 -7.61 -24.83
N LEU A 47 28.73 -6.81 -24.53
CA LEU A 47 28.58 -5.36 -24.47
C LEU A 47 28.73 -4.77 -25.89
N PRO A 48 27.66 -4.13 -26.43
CA PRO A 48 27.70 -3.53 -27.77
C PRO A 48 28.82 -2.50 -27.90
N VAL A 49 29.35 -2.35 -29.11
CA VAL A 49 30.46 -1.44 -29.44
C VAL A 49 30.18 0.01 -28.98
N THR A 50 28.92 0.43 -29.00
CA THR A 50 28.49 1.76 -28.49
C THR A 50 28.79 1.99 -27.01
N LEU A 51 28.70 0.94 -26.19
CA LEU A 51 29.07 0.98 -24.77
C LEU A 51 30.60 0.95 -24.55
N ARG A 52 31.37 0.55 -25.56
CA ARG A 52 32.83 0.60 -25.53
C ARG A 52 33.35 1.99 -25.89
N SER A 53 32.69 2.66 -26.84
CA SER A 53 33.05 4.01 -27.25
C SER A 53 32.74 5.04 -26.17
N ASN A 54 31.56 4.94 -25.54
CA ASN A 54 31.15 5.82 -24.44
C ASN A 54 30.71 5.01 -23.20
N PRO A 55 31.65 4.53 -22.38
CA PRO A 55 31.35 3.66 -21.26
C PRO A 55 30.46 4.28 -20.17
N LYS A 56 30.44 5.62 -20.06
CA LYS A 56 29.69 6.37 -19.04
C LYS A 56 28.22 6.59 -19.41
N ASP A 57 27.86 6.47 -20.69
CA ASP A 57 26.53 6.86 -21.17
C ASP A 57 25.43 5.94 -20.64
N LEU A 58 25.66 4.63 -20.56
CA LEU A 58 24.65 3.70 -20.04
C LEU A 58 24.27 4.01 -18.60
N MET A 59 25.28 4.16 -17.73
CA MET A 59 25.03 4.43 -16.32
C MET A 59 24.38 5.81 -16.15
N LYS A 60 24.79 6.81 -16.96
CA LYS A 60 24.18 8.15 -16.96
C LYS A 60 22.72 8.15 -17.43
N VAL A 61 22.36 7.38 -18.46
CA VAL A 61 20.97 7.26 -18.90
C VAL A 61 20.14 6.51 -17.87
N LEU A 62 20.69 5.44 -17.26
CA LEU A 62 20.00 4.69 -16.22
C LEU A 62 19.76 5.55 -14.97
N SER A 63 20.72 6.38 -14.55
CA SER A 63 20.55 7.26 -13.38
C SER A 63 19.49 8.34 -13.60
N GLN A 64 19.37 8.85 -14.83
CA GLN A 64 18.37 9.87 -15.20
C GLN A 64 16.97 9.29 -15.43
N THR A 65 16.84 7.96 -15.50
CA THR A 65 15.58 7.33 -15.84
C THR A 65 14.70 7.15 -14.61
N ASP A 66 13.46 7.62 -14.69
CA ASP A 66 12.44 7.45 -13.64
C ASP A 66 11.64 6.15 -13.73
N LYS A 67 11.89 5.34 -14.76
CA LYS A 67 11.22 4.05 -14.96
C LYS A 67 11.99 2.93 -14.22
N PRO A 68 11.44 2.39 -13.11
CA PRO A 68 12.09 1.33 -12.34
C PRO A 68 12.18 0.00 -13.11
N ASP A 69 11.32 -0.22 -14.10
CA ASP A 69 11.21 -1.46 -14.87
C ASP A 69 12.53 -1.86 -15.55
N TYR A 70 13.38 -0.89 -15.93
CA TYR A 70 14.69 -1.19 -16.51
C TYR A 70 15.62 -1.88 -15.52
N PHE A 71 15.52 -1.55 -14.24
CA PHE A 71 16.33 -2.15 -13.18
C PHE A 71 15.85 -3.56 -12.78
N GLU A 72 14.69 -4.00 -13.26
CA GLU A 72 14.22 -5.39 -13.10
C GLU A 72 14.90 -6.35 -14.10
N ASN A 73 15.48 -5.84 -15.18
CA ASN A 73 16.12 -6.66 -16.19
C ASN A 73 17.42 -7.29 -15.65
N GLN A 74 17.51 -8.63 -15.72
CA GLN A 74 18.66 -9.40 -15.23
C GLN A 74 19.99 -8.97 -15.86
N VAL A 75 20.00 -8.55 -17.13
CA VAL A 75 21.21 -8.09 -17.82
C VAL A 75 21.72 -6.78 -17.20
N ILE A 76 20.83 -5.81 -16.99
CA ILE A 76 21.16 -4.51 -16.37
C ILE A 76 21.64 -4.73 -14.93
N GLN A 77 20.95 -5.57 -14.16
CA GLN A 77 21.37 -5.92 -12.80
C GLN A 77 22.76 -6.56 -12.76
N SER A 78 23.08 -7.41 -13.73
CA SER A 78 24.38 -8.08 -13.82
C SER A 78 25.50 -7.09 -14.16
N ILE A 79 25.25 -6.15 -15.07
CA ILE A 79 26.18 -5.06 -15.39
C ILE A 79 26.43 -4.16 -14.17
N ILE A 80 25.36 -3.78 -13.45
CA ILE A 80 25.47 -2.96 -12.23
C ILE A 80 26.24 -3.72 -11.15
N LYS A 81 25.96 -5.01 -10.95
CA LYS A 81 26.67 -5.87 -9.98
C LYS A 81 28.16 -5.97 -10.29
N PHE A 82 28.52 -6.15 -11.56
CA PHE A 82 29.90 -6.16 -12.02
C PHE A 82 30.61 -4.87 -11.61
N LYS A 83 30.13 -3.73 -12.11
CA LYS A 83 30.69 -2.39 -11.84
C LYS A 83 30.74 -2.04 -10.35
N TRP A 84 29.73 -2.49 -9.61
CA TRP A 84 29.66 -2.31 -8.17
C TRP A 84 30.78 -3.06 -7.44
N ASN A 85 30.95 -4.35 -7.75
CA ASN A 85 31.90 -5.21 -7.05
C ASN A 85 33.36 -4.92 -7.44
N GLU A 86 33.62 -4.61 -8.71
CA GLU A 86 34.97 -4.36 -9.22
C GLU A 86 35.62 -3.10 -8.62
N TYR A 87 34.96 -1.95 -8.67
CA TYR A 87 35.59 -0.68 -8.30
C TYR A 87 34.76 0.22 -7.38
N THR A 88 33.43 0.18 -7.46
CA THR A 88 32.60 1.18 -6.76
C THR A 88 32.51 0.89 -5.26
N LYS A 89 32.22 -0.36 -4.89
CA LYS A 89 32.03 -0.77 -3.49
C LYS A 89 33.29 -0.53 -2.65
N SER A 90 34.45 -0.93 -3.17
CA SER A 90 35.73 -0.74 -2.45
C SER A 90 36.05 0.73 -2.25
N PHE A 91 35.86 1.56 -3.28
CA PHE A 91 36.08 3.00 -3.22
C PHE A 91 35.23 3.69 -2.15
N TYR A 92 33.91 3.45 -2.14
CA TYR A 92 33.02 4.07 -1.16
C TYR A 92 33.22 3.49 0.25
N LYS A 93 33.55 2.20 0.38
CA LYS A 93 33.86 1.57 1.67
C LYS A 93 35.10 2.17 2.31
N ASN A 94 36.15 2.45 1.53
CA ASN A 94 37.33 3.14 2.03
C ASN A 94 36.99 4.56 2.53
N ARG A 95 36.23 5.33 1.75
CA ARG A 95 35.77 6.67 2.15
C ARG A 95 34.90 6.62 3.41
N PHE A 96 34.05 5.62 3.56
CA PHE A 96 33.25 5.42 4.75
C PHE A 96 34.14 5.22 5.99
N TYR A 97 35.16 4.37 5.93
CA TYR A 97 36.07 4.19 7.07
C TYR A 97 36.88 5.45 7.37
N THR A 98 37.36 6.17 6.35
CA THR A 98 37.99 7.48 6.56
C THR A 98 37.05 8.47 7.24
N TYR A 99 35.76 8.45 6.89
CA TYR A 99 34.74 9.29 7.52
C TYR A 99 34.41 8.86 8.96
N LEU A 100 34.46 7.56 9.28
CA LEU A 100 34.29 7.10 10.67
C LEU A 100 35.40 7.60 11.59
N ILE A 101 36.62 7.77 11.09
CA ILE A 101 37.72 8.40 11.84
C ILE A 101 37.35 9.84 12.19
N PHE A 102 36.86 10.62 11.22
CA PHE A 102 36.34 11.96 11.47
C PHE A 102 35.22 11.95 12.51
N MET A 103 34.25 11.04 12.37
CA MET A 103 33.10 10.96 13.26
C MET A 103 33.52 10.65 14.70
N ALA A 104 34.43 9.69 14.90
CA ALA A 104 34.95 9.34 16.21
C ALA A 104 35.71 10.51 16.84
N SER A 105 36.59 11.18 16.09
CA SER A 105 37.33 12.36 16.56
C SER A 105 36.41 13.54 16.88
N PHE A 106 35.37 13.78 16.08
CA PHE A 106 34.42 14.86 16.28
C PHE A 106 33.48 14.60 17.47
N ILE A 107 32.99 13.37 17.63
CA ILE A 107 32.20 12.96 18.80
C ILE A 107 33.04 13.14 20.07
N PHE A 108 34.31 12.71 20.03
CA PHE A 108 35.23 12.91 21.15
C PHE A 108 35.43 14.40 21.46
N ASP A 109 35.63 15.26 20.45
CA ASP A 109 35.72 16.72 20.63
C ASP A 109 34.48 17.32 21.31
N ILE A 110 33.28 16.90 20.89
CA ILE A 110 32.01 17.38 21.47
C ILE A 110 31.87 16.94 22.92
N PHE A 111 32.04 15.64 23.21
CA PHE A 111 31.92 15.13 24.58
C PHE A 111 32.92 15.84 25.48
N TYR A 112 34.16 15.95 25.03
CA TYR A 112 35.20 16.61 25.77
C TYR A 112 34.91 18.10 26.03
N SER A 113 34.50 18.82 24.99
CA SER A 113 34.11 20.23 25.14
C SER A 113 32.91 20.41 26.07
N ALA A 114 31.94 19.50 26.05
CA ALA A 114 30.77 19.58 26.93
C ALA A 114 31.14 19.36 28.40
N TYR A 115 31.97 18.34 28.69
CA TYR A 115 32.44 18.08 30.06
C TYR A 115 33.39 19.17 30.57
N ALA A 116 34.23 19.74 29.70
CA ALA A 116 35.09 20.86 30.07
C ALA A 116 34.29 22.14 30.38
N SER A 117 33.23 22.42 29.62
CA SER A 117 32.31 23.52 29.93
C SER A 117 31.56 23.30 31.25
N ALA A 118 31.13 22.07 31.55
CA ALA A 118 30.43 21.76 32.79
C ALA A 118 31.33 21.89 34.04
N SER A 119 32.59 21.49 33.95
CA SER A 119 33.54 21.55 35.07
C SER A 119 34.05 22.97 35.37
N GLN A 120 34.02 23.89 34.40
CA GLN A 120 34.35 25.30 34.63
C GLN A 120 33.34 26.03 35.52
N THR A 121 32.08 25.58 35.54
CA THR A 121 31.02 26.15 36.39
C THR A 121 31.17 25.82 37.88
N ASP A 122 31.90 24.76 38.24
CA ASP A 122 31.81 24.15 39.58
C ASP A 122 33.06 24.24 40.47
N THR A 123 34.14 24.99 40.15
CA THR A 123 35.29 25.03 41.10
C THR A 123 36.17 26.28 41.12
N ASN A 124 36.01 27.06 42.20
CA ASN A 124 36.91 28.10 42.72
C ASN A 124 38.16 27.49 43.42
N SER A 125 38.98 26.70 42.72
CA SER A 125 40.24 26.18 43.28
C SER A 125 41.38 26.37 42.29
N GLN A 126 42.33 27.24 42.61
CA GLN A 126 43.31 27.81 41.66
C GLN A 126 44.56 26.94 41.40
N ASP A 127 44.95 26.00 42.27
CA ASP A 127 46.33 25.47 42.21
C ASP A 127 46.53 24.09 41.55
N LYS A 128 45.48 23.42 41.07
CA LYS A 128 45.60 22.20 40.23
C LYS A 128 45.39 22.46 38.73
N LYS A 129 45.15 23.72 38.34
CA LYS A 129 44.60 24.08 37.04
C LYS A 129 45.63 24.14 35.90
N GLU A 130 46.91 24.45 36.12
CA GLU A 130 47.81 24.76 34.99
C GLU A 130 48.25 23.55 34.14
N VAL A 131 48.63 22.43 34.76
CA VAL A 131 49.11 21.23 34.03
C VAL A 131 47.96 20.49 33.34
N ASP A 132 46.79 20.44 33.99
CA ASP A 132 45.59 19.86 33.40
C ASP A 132 45.13 20.73 32.23
N HIS A 133 44.99 22.05 32.40
CA HIS A 133 44.46 22.93 31.36
C HIS A 133 45.31 22.95 30.07
N GLN A 134 46.64 22.79 30.18
CA GLN A 134 47.51 22.73 29.01
C GLN A 134 47.36 21.41 28.23
N THR A 135 47.25 20.27 28.92
CA THR A 135 46.95 18.96 28.30
C THR A 135 45.58 18.98 27.61
N GLN A 136 44.63 19.68 28.22
CA GLN A 136 43.28 19.83 27.70
C GLN A 136 43.23 20.63 26.38
N ILE A 137 44.05 21.68 26.26
CA ILE A 137 44.16 22.49 25.03
C ILE A 137 44.82 21.69 23.89
N TRP A 138 45.88 20.94 24.17
CA TRP A 138 46.56 20.14 23.16
C TRP A 138 45.66 19.04 22.59
N LEU A 139 44.86 18.38 23.44
CA LEU A 139 43.89 17.37 22.99
C LEU A 139 42.82 17.99 22.07
N LYS A 140 42.29 19.17 22.42
CA LYS A 140 41.32 19.92 21.60
C LYS A 140 41.89 20.34 20.24
N ILE A 141 43.16 20.77 20.19
CA ILE A 141 43.81 21.13 18.93
C ILE A 141 44.03 19.88 18.09
N LEU A 142 44.48 18.78 18.70
CA LEU A 142 44.77 17.52 18.02
C LEU A 142 43.52 16.95 17.33
N THR A 143 42.38 16.87 18.03
CA THR A 143 41.11 16.37 17.47
C THR A 143 40.67 17.20 16.27
N LYS A 144 40.78 18.53 16.37
CA LYS A 144 40.44 19.46 15.28
C LYS A 144 41.36 19.35 14.08
N VAL A 145 42.66 19.14 14.30
CA VAL A 145 43.63 18.91 13.22
C VAL A 145 43.30 17.62 12.49
N ILE A 146 43.01 16.52 13.21
CA ILE A 146 42.60 15.25 12.60
C ILE A 146 41.33 15.45 11.76
N CYS A 147 40.30 16.08 12.32
CA CYS A 147 39.06 16.35 11.60
C CYS A 147 39.27 17.24 10.36
N SER A 148 40.13 18.26 10.46
CA SER A 148 40.45 19.16 9.35
C SER A 148 41.19 18.43 8.22
N ILE A 149 42.13 17.53 8.54
CA ILE A 149 42.84 16.72 7.54
C ILE A 149 41.86 15.83 6.78
N VAL A 150 40.94 15.17 7.49
CA VAL A 150 39.95 14.29 6.86
C VAL A 150 38.98 15.11 5.98
N LEU A 151 38.48 16.25 6.45
CA LEU A 151 37.60 17.09 5.64
C LEU A 151 38.33 17.74 4.46
N PHE A 152 39.61 18.06 4.61
CA PHE A 152 40.43 18.53 3.49
C PHE A 152 40.57 17.45 2.41
N TYR A 153 40.78 16.18 2.81
CA TYR A 153 40.72 15.06 1.87
C TYR A 153 39.39 15.04 1.12
N PHE A 154 38.24 15.15 1.80
CA PHE A 154 36.93 15.20 1.13
C PHE A 154 36.76 16.43 0.23
N LEU A 155 37.26 17.60 0.65
CA LEU A 155 37.21 18.84 -0.13
C LEU A 155 37.92 18.68 -1.48
N THR A 156 39.06 17.98 -1.54
CA THR A 156 39.76 17.75 -2.82
C THR A 156 38.89 16.96 -3.81
N TYR A 157 38.10 15.99 -3.34
CA TYR A 157 37.17 15.24 -4.18
C TYR A 157 35.97 16.09 -4.59
N GLU A 158 35.39 16.88 -3.69
CA GLU A 158 34.27 17.78 -4.01
C GLU A 158 34.67 18.81 -5.07
N ILE A 159 35.86 19.40 -4.97
CA ILE A 159 36.37 20.36 -5.97
C ILE A 159 36.54 19.67 -7.33
N ASN A 160 37.08 18.46 -7.35
CA ASN A 160 37.20 17.68 -8.58
C ASN A 160 35.83 17.34 -9.17
N GLN A 161 34.86 16.99 -8.33
CA GLN A 161 33.49 16.69 -8.74
C GLN A 161 32.79 17.90 -9.34
N ILE A 162 32.90 19.07 -8.71
CA ILE A 162 32.35 20.34 -9.22
C ILE A 162 32.96 20.68 -10.58
N ARG A 163 34.28 20.47 -10.74
CA ARG A 163 34.98 20.74 -12.01
C ARG A 163 34.45 19.89 -13.16
N VAL A 164 34.14 18.62 -12.91
CA VAL A 164 33.64 17.67 -13.90
C VAL A 164 32.15 17.86 -14.18
N GLN A 165 31.31 17.95 -13.14
CA GLN A 165 29.85 17.99 -13.27
C GLN A 165 29.29 19.39 -13.58
N LYS A 166 30.01 20.46 -13.24
CA LYS A 166 29.60 21.86 -13.46
C LYS A 166 28.17 22.14 -12.99
N ARG A 167 27.23 22.34 -13.93
CA ARG A 167 25.81 22.67 -13.63
C ARG A 167 25.00 21.46 -13.18
N ASP A 168 25.37 20.25 -13.58
CA ASP A 168 24.67 19.04 -13.15
C ASP A 168 24.94 18.72 -11.67
N TYR A 169 26.01 19.27 -11.07
CA TYR A 169 26.30 19.18 -9.64
C TYR A 169 25.16 19.74 -8.78
N LEU A 170 24.56 20.85 -9.22
CA LEU A 170 23.51 21.57 -8.50
C LEU A 170 22.14 20.88 -8.51
N LYS A 171 21.98 19.79 -9.27
CA LYS A 171 20.74 19.02 -9.33
C LYS A 171 20.64 17.96 -8.24
N ASP A 172 21.76 17.53 -7.67
CA ASP A 172 21.78 16.52 -6.62
C ASP A 172 21.70 17.19 -5.24
N GLY A 173 20.72 16.77 -4.43
CA GLY A 173 20.54 17.25 -3.07
C GLY A 173 21.69 16.90 -2.14
N TRP A 174 22.36 15.76 -2.35
CA TRP A 174 23.43 15.28 -1.47
C TRP A 174 24.68 16.16 -1.54
N ASN A 175 24.98 16.68 -2.72
CA ASN A 175 26.11 17.57 -2.96
C ASN A 175 26.04 18.86 -2.11
N TYR A 176 24.83 19.41 -1.92
CA TYR A 176 24.65 20.59 -1.06
C TYR A 176 24.97 20.28 0.40
N PHE A 177 24.53 19.13 0.91
CA PHE A 177 24.84 18.71 2.28
C PHE A 177 26.34 18.52 2.47
N ASP A 178 27.01 17.90 1.51
CA ASP A 178 28.46 17.64 1.56
C ASP A 178 29.28 18.93 1.63
N PHE A 179 28.97 19.89 0.76
CA PHE A 179 29.66 21.17 0.75
C PHE A 179 29.32 22.01 1.99
N SER A 180 28.05 22.03 2.40
CA SER A 180 27.62 22.75 3.61
C SER A 180 28.28 22.20 4.88
N HIS A 181 28.50 20.89 4.97
CA HIS A 181 29.16 20.24 6.10
C HIS A 181 30.62 20.72 6.23
N ILE A 182 31.35 20.78 5.12
CA ILE A 182 32.74 21.26 5.12
C ILE A 182 32.79 22.74 5.53
N ILE A 183 31.92 23.59 4.98
CA ILE A 183 31.87 25.02 5.35
C ILE A 183 31.52 25.19 6.83
N ALA A 184 30.48 24.51 7.31
CA ALA A 184 30.04 24.62 8.70
C ALA A 184 31.15 24.22 9.67
N PHE A 185 31.92 23.17 9.34
CA PHE A 185 33.06 22.75 10.17
C PHE A 185 34.20 23.78 10.15
N VAL A 186 34.52 24.36 9.00
CA VAL A 186 35.54 25.43 8.92
C VAL A 186 35.13 26.64 9.74
N VAL A 187 33.87 27.07 9.63
CA VAL A 187 33.32 28.18 10.44
C VAL A 187 33.36 27.83 11.93
N TYR A 188 33.01 26.60 12.31
CA TYR A 188 33.13 26.12 13.69
C TYR A 188 34.56 26.22 14.21
N CYS A 189 35.56 25.80 13.42
CA CYS A 189 36.96 25.94 13.81
C CYS A 189 37.34 27.41 14.01
N ILE A 190 36.99 28.30 13.07
CA ILE A 190 37.31 29.72 13.16
C ILE A 190 36.70 30.35 14.41
N LEU A 191 35.41 30.14 14.65
CA LEU A 191 34.70 30.73 15.81
C LEU A 191 35.25 30.23 17.14
N ASP A 192 35.65 28.97 17.22
CA ASP A 192 36.25 28.42 18.44
C ASP A 192 37.67 28.95 18.68
N PHE A 193 38.42 29.33 17.63
CA PHE A 193 39.72 29.98 17.78
C PHE A 193 39.62 31.48 18.09
N THR A 194 38.63 32.18 17.53
CA THR A 194 38.40 33.61 17.83
C THR A 194 37.72 33.82 19.17
N ASN A 195 37.17 32.75 19.78
CA ASN A 195 36.55 32.74 21.10
C ASN A 195 35.41 33.76 21.22
N GLU A 196 34.77 34.10 20.10
CA GLU A 196 33.67 35.06 20.04
C GLU A 196 32.33 34.36 20.34
N ASN A 197 31.55 34.94 21.26
CA ASN A 197 30.17 34.58 21.62
C ASN A 197 29.89 33.08 21.80
N GLN A 198 29.77 32.63 23.06
CA GLN A 198 29.44 31.24 23.39
C GLN A 198 28.14 30.74 22.73
N GLU A 199 27.15 31.62 22.53
CA GLU A 199 25.89 31.29 21.86
C GLU A 199 26.09 30.90 20.39
N ASN A 200 26.85 31.69 19.62
CA ASN A 200 27.15 31.41 18.21
C ASN A 200 27.92 30.10 18.07
N LEU A 201 28.81 29.82 19.02
CA LEU A 201 29.60 28.59 19.07
C LEU A 201 28.72 27.36 19.34
N ILE A 202 27.71 27.47 20.20
CA ILE A 202 26.73 26.40 20.43
C ILE A 202 25.88 26.16 19.17
N LEU A 203 25.39 27.23 18.53
CA LEU A 203 24.57 27.13 17.32
C LEU A 203 25.32 26.45 16.17
N ILE A 204 26.56 26.86 15.88
CA ILE A 204 27.34 26.24 14.81
C ILE A 204 27.67 24.78 15.12
N LYS A 205 27.94 24.43 16.40
CA LYS A 205 28.15 23.03 16.80
C LYS A 205 26.94 22.16 16.49
N ILE A 206 25.72 22.61 16.80
CA ILE A 206 24.49 21.88 16.50
C ILE A 206 24.35 21.66 14.99
N VAL A 207 24.61 22.69 14.18
CA VAL A 207 24.56 22.59 12.72
C VAL A 207 25.56 21.56 12.20
N VAL A 208 26.81 21.59 12.67
CA VAL A 208 27.84 20.63 12.26
C VAL A 208 27.46 19.20 12.67
N ILE A 209 26.87 18.99 13.85
CA ILE A 209 26.37 17.68 14.30
C ILE A 209 25.31 17.16 13.32
N VAL A 210 24.28 17.95 13.05
CA VAL A 210 23.19 17.54 12.15
C VAL A 210 23.73 17.19 10.76
N LEU A 211 24.61 18.03 10.20
CA LEU A 211 25.22 17.79 8.89
C LEU A 211 26.14 16.55 8.89
N SER A 212 26.87 16.30 9.99
CA SER A 212 27.74 15.14 10.13
C SER A 212 26.95 13.82 10.08
N PHE A 213 25.81 13.77 10.77
CA PHE A 213 24.93 12.60 10.77
C PHE A 213 24.19 12.44 9.44
N MET A 214 23.81 13.54 8.77
CA MET A 214 23.28 13.47 7.41
C MET A 214 24.28 12.84 6.42
N LYS A 215 25.56 13.21 6.50
CA LYS A 215 26.62 12.59 5.71
C LYS A 215 26.82 11.10 6.05
N LEU A 216 26.61 10.70 7.31
CA LEU A 216 26.64 9.30 7.70
C LEU A 216 25.53 8.49 6.99
N PHE A 217 24.30 9.01 6.92
CA PHE A 217 23.21 8.36 6.18
C PHE A 217 23.52 8.18 4.69
N PHE A 218 24.25 9.12 4.07
CA PHE A 218 24.72 8.96 2.71
C PHE A 218 25.60 7.71 2.55
N PHE A 219 26.59 7.51 3.43
CA PHE A 219 27.48 6.35 3.33
C PHE A 219 26.79 5.03 3.68
N LEU A 220 25.76 5.04 4.54
CA LEU A 220 25.00 3.83 4.83
C LEU A 220 24.31 3.25 3.58
N ARG A 221 24.07 4.05 2.52
CA ARG A 221 23.53 3.56 1.23
C ARG A 221 24.41 2.52 0.52
N ILE A 222 25.68 2.35 0.91
CA ILE A 222 26.58 1.32 0.38
C ILE A 222 26.08 -0.09 0.76
N TYR A 223 25.43 -0.22 1.91
CA TYR A 223 24.98 -1.49 2.46
C TYR A 223 23.52 -1.73 2.07
N ASP A 224 23.24 -2.89 1.47
CA ASP A 224 21.93 -3.17 0.87
C ASP A 224 20.75 -2.99 1.85
N GLY A 225 20.89 -3.45 3.10
CA GLY A 225 19.85 -3.28 4.12
C GLY A 225 19.59 -1.82 4.51
N PHE A 226 20.63 -1.03 4.72
CA PHE A 226 20.49 0.39 5.07
C PHE A 226 20.09 1.26 3.86
N SER A 227 20.56 0.90 2.67
CA SER A 227 20.22 1.60 1.41
C SER A 227 18.72 1.62 1.18
N PHE A 228 18.06 0.47 1.42
CA PHE A 228 16.61 0.37 1.38
C PHE A 228 15.93 1.33 2.35
N LEU A 229 16.35 1.35 3.62
CA LEU A 229 15.75 2.21 4.65
C LEU A 229 15.87 3.70 4.29
N VAL A 230 17.02 4.14 3.78
CA VAL A 230 17.23 5.54 3.37
C VAL A 230 16.34 5.90 2.18
N GLN A 231 16.22 5.03 1.18
CA GLN A 231 15.35 5.25 0.01
C GLN A 231 13.87 5.31 0.39
N MET A 232 13.44 4.40 1.25
CA MET A 232 12.09 4.36 1.79
C MET A 232 11.76 5.65 2.54
N MET A 233 12.65 6.09 3.43
CA MET A 233 12.47 7.34 4.17
C MET A 233 12.36 8.55 3.23
N ALA A 234 13.23 8.63 2.22
CA ALA A 234 13.16 9.71 1.22
C ALA A 234 11.85 9.67 0.40
N GLY A 235 11.37 8.48 0.03
CA GLY A 235 10.09 8.29 -0.64
C GLY A 235 8.90 8.75 0.22
N VAL A 236 8.90 8.36 1.50
CA VAL A 236 7.86 8.76 2.47
C VAL A 236 7.83 10.28 2.65
N PHE A 237 8.98 10.95 2.79
CA PHE A 237 9.04 12.40 2.88
C PHE A 237 8.50 13.11 1.63
N LYS A 238 8.77 12.57 0.43
CA LYS A 238 8.23 13.09 -0.83
C LYS A 238 6.71 12.96 -0.89
N ASP A 239 6.17 11.86 -0.40
CA ASP A 239 4.73 11.62 -0.39
C ASP A 239 4.01 12.46 0.68
N LEU A 240 4.67 12.70 1.83
CA LEU A 240 4.13 13.53 2.92
C LEU A 240 4.21 15.04 2.67
N GLN A 241 4.94 15.53 1.66
CA GLN A 241 5.22 16.97 1.51
C GLN A 241 3.94 17.84 1.45
N TYR A 242 2.94 17.44 0.67
CA TYR A 242 1.69 18.20 0.51
C TYR A 242 0.86 18.13 1.79
N PHE A 243 0.88 16.98 2.44
CA PHE A 243 0.21 16.77 3.70
C PHE A 243 0.83 17.63 4.81
N LEU A 244 2.16 17.71 4.92
CA LEU A 244 2.83 18.54 5.92
C LEU A 244 2.52 20.03 5.75
N ILE A 245 2.46 20.52 4.52
CA ILE A 245 2.03 21.91 4.24
C ILE A 245 0.60 22.13 4.74
N PHE A 246 -0.31 21.21 4.43
CA PHE A 246 -1.69 21.27 4.91
C PHE A 246 -1.78 21.20 6.44
N PHE A 247 -0.99 20.35 7.08
CA PHE A 247 -0.92 20.21 8.53
C PHE A 247 -0.39 21.47 9.22
N ILE A 248 0.63 22.12 8.67
CA ILE A 248 1.15 23.40 9.17
C ILE A 248 0.06 24.48 9.14
N ILE A 249 -0.80 24.52 8.12
CA ILE A 249 -1.93 25.46 8.06
C ILE A 249 -2.87 25.27 9.26
N PHE A 250 -3.16 24.01 9.64
CA PHE A 250 -3.99 23.72 10.82
C PHE A 250 -3.30 24.08 12.14
N ILE A 251 -2.00 23.82 12.27
CA ILE A 251 -1.22 24.25 13.44
C ILE A 251 -1.27 25.78 13.57
N LEU A 252 -1.11 26.50 12.45
CA LEU A 252 -1.22 27.95 12.43
C LEU A 252 -2.62 28.42 12.82
N GLN A 253 -3.67 27.78 12.28
CA GLN A 253 -5.07 28.10 12.61
C GLN A 253 -5.36 27.90 14.10
N PHE A 254 -5.08 26.71 14.65
CA PHE A 254 -5.34 26.43 16.07
C PHE A 254 -4.42 27.22 17.00
N GLY A 255 -3.16 27.45 16.61
CA GLY A 255 -2.24 28.32 17.34
C GLY A 255 -2.77 29.75 17.45
N MET A 256 -3.36 30.29 16.38
CA MET A 256 -4.03 31.60 16.41
C MET A 256 -5.29 31.59 17.28
N ILE A 257 -6.10 30.53 17.24
CA ILE A 257 -7.28 30.38 18.10
C ILE A 257 -6.85 30.40 19.58
N PHE A 258 -5.84 29.62 19.96
CA PHE A 258 -5.32 29.58 21.33
C PHE A 258 -4.71 30.92 21.75
N LEU A 259 -3.98 31.60 20.87
CA LEU A 259 -3.44 32.93 21.15
C LEU A 259 -4.54 33.93 21.52
N VAL A 260 -5.67 33.92 20.81
CA VAL A 260 -6.82 34.77 21.10
C VAL A 260 -7.53 34.34 22.38
N LEU A 261 -7.73 33.04 22.57
CA LEU A 261 -8.45 32.46 23.70
C LEU A 261 -7.77 32.74 25.04
N PHE A 262 -6.44 32.59 25.08
CA PHE A 262 -5.62 32.82 26.27
C PHE A 262 -5.05 34.26 26.33
N LYS A 263 -5.59 35.19 25.53
CA LYS A 263 -5.26 36.62 25.55
C LYS A 263 -3.75 36.91 25.45
N ALA A 264 -2.99 36.06 24.76
CA ALA A 264 -1.54 36.12 24.65
C ALA A 264 -0.79 36.24 25.99
N GLN A 265 -1.34 35.65 27.06
CA GLN A 265 -0.65 35.53 28.35
C GLN A 265 0.63 34.69 28.22
N GLN A 266 1.62 34.96 29.05
CA GLN A 266 2.83 34.15 29.05
C GLN A 266 2.51 32.79 29.68
N ILE A 267 2.81 31.72 28.94
CA ILE A 267 2.72 30.36 29.46
C ILE A 267 4.08 30.05 30.09
N ASP A 268 4.09 29.71 31.38
CA ASP A 268 5.32 29.48 32.15
C ASP A 268 6.21 28.39 31.55
N GLU A 269 5.60 27.37 30.94
CA GLU A 269 6.28 26.26 30.25
C GLU A 269 7.06 26.70 29.01
N TYR A 270 6.68 27.80 28.38
CA TYR A 270 7.27 28.30 27.14
C TYR A 270 7.99 29.64 27.33
N ASN A 271 8.44 29.91 28.57
CA ASN A 271 9.26 31.07 28.89
C ASN A 271 10.46 31.16 27.92
N GLY A 272 10.55 32.26 27.16
CA GLY A 272 11.56 32.49 26.12
C GLY A 272 11.03 32.45 24.68
N VAL A 273 9.91 31.77 24.41
CA VAL A 273 9.35 31.64 23.04
C VAL A 273 8.25 32.66 22.73
N ASN A 274 7.90 33.52 23.70
CA ASN A 274 6.91 34.60 23.57
C ASN A 274 5.60 34.07 22.94
N LYS A 275 4.96 34.83 22.04
CA LYS A 275 3.69 34.47 21.41
C LYS A 275 3.73 33.23 20.51
N LEU A 276 4.92 32.70 20.18
CA LEU A 276 5.04 31.45 19.42
C LEU A 276 4.68 30.21 20.27
N ALA A 277 4.63 30.36 21.59
CA ALA A 277 4.24 29.31 22.53
C ALA A 277 2.90 28.63 22.17
N TYR A 278 1.90 29.39 21.73
CA TYR A 278 0.58 28.84 21.36
C TYR A 278 0.61 27.97 20.10
N PHE A 279 1.52 28.26 19.17
CA PHE A 279 1.72 27.41 17.99
C PHE A 279 2.42 26.11 18.37
N LEU A 280 3.40 26.18 19.29
CA LEU A 280 4.02 24.98 19.87
C LEU A 280 3.02 24.16 20.68
N MET A 281 2.11 24.82 21.40
CA MET A 281 1.01 24.17 22.10
C MET A 281 0.08 23.42 21.14
N ALA A 282 -0.31 24.03 20.02
CA ALA A 282 -1.10 23.35 18.99
C ALA A 282 -0.35 22.15 18.37
N PHE A 283 0.96 22.29 18.12
CA PHE A 283 1.80 21.19 17.66
C PHE A 283 1.91 20.06 18.71
N ARG A 284 2.04 20.40 19.99
CA ARG A 284 2.11 19.44 21.11
C ARG A 284 0.80 18.64 21.28
N ILE A 285 -0.35 19.31 21.15
CA ILE A 285 -1.67 18.65 21.12
C ILE A 285 -1.75 17.65 19.95
N SER A 286 -1.19 18.00 18.79
CA SER A 286 -1.18 17.10 17.63
C SER A 286 -0.36 15.83 17.85
N SER A 287 0.73 15.88 18.64
CA SER A 287 1.50 14.68 19.02
C SER A 287 0.82 13.84 20.12
N GLY A 288 -0.22 14.35 20.77
CA GLY A 288 -0.96 13.64 21.83
C GLY A 288 -0.51 13.92 23.25
N ASP A 289 0.20 15.02 23.44
CA ASP A 289 0.50 15.54 24.76
C ASP A 289 -0.51 16.65 25.10
N PHE A 290 -1.28 16.42 26.15
CA PHE A 290 -2.45 17.22 26.53
C PHE A 290 -2.24 17.90 27.88
N GLN A 291 -1.45 18.98 27.90
CA GLN A 291 -1.33 19.80 29.10
C GLN A 291 -2.49 20.80 29.20
N LEU A 292 -3.09 20.90 30.38
CA LEU A 292 -4.39 21.55 30.62
C LEU A 292 -4.35 22.66 31.68
N ASP A 293 -3.16 23.04 32.16
CA ASP A 293 -3.01 23.78 33.42
C ASP A 293 -3.64 25.19 33.40
N ASP A 294 -3.76 25.81 32.23
CA ASP A 294 -4.33 27.16 32.06
C ASP A 294 -5.82 27.19 31.62
N TYR A 295 -6.45 26.03 31.41
CA TYR A 295 -7.83 25.99 30.88
C TYR A 295 -8.89 26.40 31.91
N HIS A 296 -8.55 26.35 33.19
CA HIS A 296 -9.46 26.65 34.31
C HIS A 296 -9.41 28.11 34.79
N SER A 297 -8.41 28.89 34.38
CA SER A 297 -8.16 30.25 34.89
C SER A 297 -8.95 31.35 34.17
N GLN A 298 -9.90 30.98 33.29
CA GLN A 298 -10.69 31.91 32.48
C GLN A 298 -12.06 32.23 33.09
N GLU A 299 -12.72 33.28 32.59
CA GLU A 299 -14.09 33.64 32.98
C GLU A 299 -15.09 32.51 32.63
N ASP A 300 -16.08 32.26 33.50
CA ASP A 300 -16.97 31.08 33.46
C ASP A 300 -17.59 30.76 32.08
N GLY A 301 -17.94 31.79 31.29
CA GLY A 301 -18.49 31.60 29.93
C GLY A 301 -17.46 31.20 28.88
N LEU A 302 -16.21 31.68 29.02
CA LEU A 302 -15.10 31.35 28.13
C LEU A 302 -14.56 29.95 28.40
N VAL A 303 -14.57 29.48 29.65
CA VAL A 303 -14.09 28.15 30.04
C VAL A 303 -14.77 27.05 29.21
N ILE A 304 -16.10 27.09 29.08
CA ILE A 304 -16.85 26.09 28.30
C ILE A 304 -16.43 26.10 26.83
N PHE A 305 -16.26 27.29 26.25
CA PHE A 305 -15.83 27.43 24.86
C PHE A 305 -14.39 26.93 24.65
N THR A 306 -13.52 27.17 25.61
CA THR A 306 -12.13 26.69 25.63
C THR A 306 -12.06 25.17 25.62
N TRP A 307 -12.88 24.50 26.45
CA TRP A 307 -12.98 23.04 26.45
C TRP A 307 -13.55 22.47 25.14
N ILE A 308 -14.53 23.14 24.53
CA ILE A 308 -15.09 22.72 23.23
C ILE A 308 -14.05 22.85 22.13
N ILE A 309 -13.34 23.98 22.04
CA ILE A 309 -12.26 24.18 21.06
C ILE A 309 -11.16 23.15 21.26
N TRP A 310 -10.76 22.91 22.51
CA TRP A 310 -9.76 21.90 22.81
C TRP A 310 -10.18 20.51 22.35
N LEU A 311 -11.42 20.11 22.63
CA LEU A 311 -11.95 18.82 22.17
C LEU A 311 -11.94 18.71 20.64
N ILE A 312 -12.33 19.78 19.94
CA ILE A 312 -12.28 19.84 18.47
C ILE A 312 -10.82 19.75 17.97
N ALA A 313 -9.89 20.43 18.64
CA ALA A 313 -8.48 20.39 18.32
C ALA A 313 -7.90 18.98 18.50
N VAL A 314 -8.21 18.29 19.61
CA VAL A 314 -7.79 16.90 19.85
C VAL A 314 -8.36 15.95 18.79
N MET A 315 -9.67 16.04 18.51
CA MET A 315 -10.31 15.20 17.50
C MET A 315 -9.68 15.42 16.11
N THR A 316 -9.39 16.68 15.76
CA THR A 316 -8.84 17.02 14.46
C THR A 316 -7.33 16.73 14.37
N LEU A 317 -6.51 17.41 15.19
CA LEU A 317 -5.05 17.39 15.14
C LEU A 317 -4.43 16.06 15.58
N ASN A 318 -5.02 15.38 16.55
CA ASN A 318 -4.51 14.10 16.99
C ASN A 318 -5.20 12.97 16.25
N ILE A 319 -6.51 12.79 16.47
CA ILE A 319 -7.18 11.56 16.04
C ILE A 319 -7.28 11.47 14.52
N ILE A 320 -7.72 12.52 13.83
CA ILE A 320 -7.85 12.48 12.37
C ILE A 320 -6.46 12.56 11.72
N PHE A 321 -5.67 13.57 12.06
CA PHE A 321 -4.39 13.84 11.39
C PHE A 321 -3.32 12.76 11.66
N MET A 322 -3.16 12.25 12.88
CA MET A 322 -2.18 11.17 13.14
C MET A 322 -2.56 9.88 12.42
N ASN A 323 -3.85 9.51 12.42
CA ASN A 323 -4.30 8.32 11.68
C ASN A 323 -4.11 8.48 10.17
N PHE A 324 -4.32 9.69 9.64
CA PHE A 324 -4.06 9.98 8.23
C PHE A 324 -2.57 9.89 7.90
N ILE A 325 -1.69 10.45 8.73
CA ILE A 325 -0.22 10.33 8.55
C ILE A 325 0.18 8.86 8.49
N ILE A 326 -0.30 8.05 9.43
CA ILE A 326 -0.01 6.61 9.48
C ILE A 326 -0.47 5.94 8.17
N ALA A 327 -1.69 6.22 7.72
CA ALA A 327 -2.21 5.65 6.47
C ALA A 327 -1.37 6.02 5.23
N VAL A 328 -0.98 7.29 5.09
CA VAL A 328 -0.14 7.74 3.97
C VAL A 328 1.27 7.12 4.03
N ILE A 329 1.86 7.05 5.23
CA ILE A 329 3.16 6.38 5.42
C ILE A 329 3.04 4.89 5.07
N SER A 330 1.97 4.21 5.49
CA SER A 330 1.75 2.79 5.16
C SER A 330 1.59 2.56 3.65
N GLU A 331 0.86 3.41 2.94
CA GLU A 331 0.74 3.31 1.48
C GLU A 331 2.07 3.57 0.76
N SER A 332 2.82 4.61 1.19
CA SER A 332 4.14 4.92 0.65
C SER A 332 5.16 3.81 0.91
N TYR A 333 5.16 3.26 2.11
CA TYR A 333 5.97 2.11 2.49
C TYR A 333 5.73 0.93 1.56
N GLU A 334 4.47 0.54 1.36
CA GLU A 334 4.10 -0.58 0.49
C GLU A 334 4.55 -0.34 -0.96
N ARG A 335 4.33 0.88 -1.48
CA ARG A 335 4.75 1.27 -2.83
C ARG A 335 6.26 1.15 -3.04
N VAL A 336 7.08 1.61 -2.08
CA VAL A 336 8.54 1.50 -2.17
C VAL A 336 8.99 0.06 -1.97
N MET A 337 8.38 -0.67 -1.04
CA MET A 337 8.69 -2.07 -0.75
C MET A 337 8.51 -2.96 -1.99
N GLN A 338 7.41 -2.77 -2.74
CA GLN A 338 7.15 -3.52 -3.97
C GLN A 338 8.25 -3.35 -5.04
N LYS A 339 8.94 -2.20 -5.03
CA LYS A 339 9.99 -1.84 -5.99
C LYS A 339 11.40 -1.82 -5.38
N LEU A 340 11.58 -2.42 -4.21
CA LEU A 340 12.83 -2.41 -3.44
C LEU A 340 14.06 -2.75 -4.28
N VAL A 341 13.96 -3.80 -5.10
CA VAL A 341 15.10 -4.25 -5.92
C VAL A 341 15.46 -3.21 -6.98
N ALA A 342 14.46 -2.66 -7.66
CA ALA A 342 14.69 -1.65 -8.69
C ALA A 342 15.29 -0.37 -8.10
N GLU A 343 14.76 0.12 -6.98
CA GLU A 343 15.26 1.31 -6.28
C GLU A 343 16.68 1.10 -5.72
N SER A 344 16.97 -0.09 -5.18
CA SER A 344 18.32 -0.46 -4.73
C SER A 344 19.34 -0.41 -5.86
N TYR A 345 19.01 -0.95 -7.04
CA TYR A 345 19.88 -0.86 -8.21
C TYR A 345 19.97 0.56 -8.78
N LYS A 346 18.89 1.35 -8.71
CA LYS A 346 18.91 2.77 -9.11
C LYS A 346 19.91 3.56 -8.27
N VAL A 347 19.90 3.36 -6.95
CA VAL A 347 20.87 3.99 -6.05
C VAL A 347 22.30 3.55 -6.35
N LYS A 348 22.53 2.26 -6.62
CA LYS A 348 23.84 1.76 -7.04
C LYS A 348 24.28 2.38 -8.37
N ALA A 349 23.38 2.49 -9.34
CA ALA A 349 23.67 3.13 -10.62
C ALA A 349 24.09 4.59 -10.43
N ASN A 350 23.38 5.35 -9.59
CA ASN A 350 23.74 6.74 -9.27
C ASN A 350 25.16 6.84 -8.68
N MET A 351 25.48 5.98 -7.70
CA MET A 351 26.82 5.95 -7.08
C MET A 351 27.91 5.49 -8.06
N ILE A 352 27.60 4.59 -8.98
CA ILE A 352 28.52 4.19 -10.05
C ILE A 352 28.79 5.36 -11.00
N VAL A 353 27.76 6.11 -11.39
CA VAL A 353 27.92 7.30 -12.24
C VAL A 353 28.82 8.33 -11.58
N GLU A 354 28.59 8.64 -10.31
CA GLU A 354 29.44 9.55 -9.53
C GLU A 354 30.89 9.06 -9.52
N ARG A 355 31.12 7.75 -9.32
CA ARG A 355 32.46 7.17 -9.32
C ARG A 355 33.13 7.25 -10.70
N GLU A 356 32.43 6.88 -11.76
CA GLU A 356 32.94 6.88 -13.14
C GLU A 356 33.27 8.30 -13.64
N GLN A 357 32.59 9.32 -13.13
CA GLN A 357 32.91 10.71 -13.45
C GLN A 357 34.25 11.15 -12.86
N LEU A 358 34.69 10.55 -11.76
CA LEU A 358 35.98 10.79 -11.12
C LEU A 358 37.13 9.93 -11.69
N PHE A 359 36.88 9.15 -12.75
CA PHE A 359 37.92 8.35 -13.41
C PHE A 359 38.83 9.22 -14.26
N ASN A 360 40.13 8.91 -14.21
CA ASN A 360 41.12 9.49 -15.12
C ASN A 360 41.02 8.84 -16.51
N GLU A 361 41.62 9.46 -17.53
CA GLU A 361 41.62 8.92 -18.90
C GLU A 361 42.23 7.51 -18.98
N SER A 362 43.22 7.20 -18.13
CA SER A 362 43.81 5.86 -18.00
C SER A 362 42.81 4.80 -17.52
N ASP A 363 41.94 5.18 -16.59
CA ASP A 363 40.97 4.26 -15.99
C ASP A 363 39.82 3.96 -16.96
N MET A 364 39.51 4.91 -17.85
CA MET A 364 38.52 4.74 -18.91
C MET A 364 38.98 3.78 -20.01
N ILE A 365 40.29 3.59 -20.18
CA ILE A 365 40.88 2.70 -21.19
C ILE A 365 41.14 1.31 -20.62
N SER A 366 41.15 1.16 -19.29
CA SER A 366 41.38 -0.14 -18.64
C SER A 366 40.30 -1.15 -19.01
N LYS A 367 40.74 -2.25 -19.62
CA LYS A 367 39.87 -3.38 -20.00
C LYS A 367 39.40 -4.21 -18.80
N ASP A 368 39.95 -3.95 -17.61
CA ASP A 368 39.50 -4.59 -16.37
C ASP A 368 38.20 -3.92 -15.88
N TYR A 369 38.10 -2.58 -16.02
CA TYR A 369 36.91 -1.82 -15.64
C TYR A 369 35.83 -1.80 -16.73
N PHE A 370 36.25 -1.85 -18.00
CA PHE A 370 35.35 -1.83 -19.16
C PHE A 370 35.67 -3.01 -20.10
N PRO A 371 35.32 -4.25 -19.70
CA PRO A 371 35.59 -5.44 -20.51
C PRO A 371 34.67 -5.55 -21.73
N ASN A 372 35.05 -6.38 -22.69
CA ASN A 372 34.21 -6.70 -23.86
C ASN A 372 33.03 -7.61 -23.52
N PHE A 373 33.26 -8.57 -22.63
CA PHE A 373 32.27 -9.54 -22.19
C PHE A 373 32.22 -9.63 -20.68
N ILE A 374 31.00 -9.84 -20.17
CA ILE A 374 30.78 -10.16 -18.77
C ILE A 374 30.22 -11.59 -18.73
N VAL A 375 30.91 -12.49 -18.03
CA VAL A 375 30.37 -13.83 -17.77
C VAL A 375 29.74 -13.86 -16.40
N VAL A 376 28.48 -14.29 -16.37
CA VAL A 376 27.72 -14.53 -15.16
C VAL A 376 27.52 -16.03 -15.01
N ARG A 377 28.13 -16.63 -14.01
CA ARG A 377 27.89 -18.00 -13.58
C ARG A 377 26.86 -18.00 -12.47
N ARG A 378 25.76 -18.75 -12.63
CA ARG A 378 24.75 -18.94 -11.58
C ARG A 378 24.36 -20.41 -11.46
N PRO A 379 24.10 -20.92 -10.24
CA PRO A 379 23.50 -22.24 -10.09
C PRO A 379 22.08 -22.24 -10.70
N LEU A 380 21.76 -23.28 -11.47
CA LEU A 380 20.42 -23.66 -11.86
C LEU A 380 19.70 -24.18 -10.60
N ASN A 381 18.55 -23.59 -10.29
CA ASN A 381 17.60 -24.04 -9.25
C ASN A 381 17.88 -23.71 -7.78
N THR A 382 18.69 -22.69 -7.45
CA THR A 382 18.51 -22.03 -6.14
C THR A 382 17.71 -20.75 -6.32
N GLU A 383 16.43 -20.83 -5.93
CA GLU A 383 15.70 -19.67 -5.46
C GLU A 383 16.60 -18.94 -4.47
N THR A 384 17.00 -17.72 -4.83
CA THR A 384 18.05 -17.03 -4.11
C THR A 384 17.60 -16.63 -2.71
N ASN A 385 18.21 -17.30 -1.72
CA ASN A 385 18.04 -17.05 -0.29
C ASN A 385 18.82 -15.83 0.25
N GLU A 386 19.27 -14.92 -0.61
CA GLU A 386 19.94 -13.69 -0.16
C GLU A 386 19.19 -12.48 -0.69
N GLY A 387 18.29 -11.97 0.15
CA GLY A 387 17.60 -10.69 0.00
C GLY A 387 16.14 -10.71 -0.48
N GLY A 388 15.47 -11.87 -0.48
CA GLY A 388 14.20 -11.99 -1.22
C GLY A 388 13.14 -12.95 -0.68
N GLU A 389 13.09 -13.29 0.61
CA GLU A 389 11.98 -14.11 1.16
C GLU A 389 10.61 -13.48 0.86
N TRP A 390 10.51 -12.15 0.98
CA TRP A 390 9.28 -11.42 0.65
C TRP A 390 9.00 -11.35 -0.86
N GLN A 391 10.03 -11.33 -1.70
CA GLN A 391 9.87 -11.35 -3.15
C GLN A 391 9.47 -12.73 -3.67
N GLY A 392 10.02 -13.80 -3.09
CA GLY A 392 9.56 -15.17 -3.31
C GLY A 392 8.09 -15.27 -2.93
N PHE A 393 7.72 -14.84 -1.73
CA PHE A 393 6.34 -14.85 -1.26
C PHE A 393 5.38 -14.06 -2.17
N ILE A 394 5.68 -12.80 -2.53
CA ILE A 394 4.80 -12.01 -3.41
C ILE A 394 4.75 -12.56 -4.83
N LYS A 395 5.87 -13.06 -5.36
CA LYS A 395 5.91 -13.68 -6.68
C LYS A 395 5.11 -14.97 -6.69
N ASP A 396 5.23 -15.79 -5.66
CA ASP A 396 4.50 -17.04 -5.48
C ASP A 396 3.01 -16.77 -5.26
N LEU A 397 2.67 -15.73 -4.49
CA LEU A 397 1.29 -15.31 -4.28
C LEU A 397 0.69 -14.77 -5.58
N LYS A 398 1.43 -13.98 -6.36
CA LYS A 398 1.00 -13.50 -7.69
C LYS A 398 0.88 -14.65 -8.69
N TYR A 399 1.81 -15.60 -8.68
CA TYR A 399 1.76 -16.80 -9.51
C TYR A 399 0.57 -17.69 -9.11
N THR A 400 0.31 -17.85 -7.81
CA THR A 400 -0.82 -18.61 -7.25
C THR A 400 -2.14 -17.94 -7.59
N ILE A 401 -2.25 -16.61 -7.46
CA ILE A 401 -3.44 -15.86 -7.88
C ILE A 401 -3.64 -16.00 -9.39
N ARG A 402 -2.58 -15.89 -10.19
CA ARG A 402 -2.69 -15.99 -11.65
C ARG A 402 -3.09 -17.41 -12.09
N THR A 403 -2.48 -18.43 -11.51
CA THR A 403 -2.83 -19.84 -11.79
C THR A 403 -4.22 -20.19 -11.26
N SER A 404 -4.60 -19.68 -10.09
CA SER A 404 -5.96 -19.81 -9.54
C SER A 404 -7.01 -19.12 -10.42
N ALA A 405 -6.74 -17.88 -10.87
CA ALA A 405 -7.61 -17.15 -11.77
C ALA A 405 -7.73 -17.82 -13.15
N VAL A 406 -6.63 -18.37 -13.68
CA VAL A 406 -6.66 -19.15 -14.93
C VAL A 406 -7.43 -20.45 -14.75
N LYS A 407 -7.22 -21.18 -13.65
CA LYS A 407 -8.00 -22.39 -13.32
C LYS A 407 -9.48 -22.08 -13.17
N SER A 408 -9.83 -21.06 -12.39
CA SER A 408 -11.21 -20.59 -12.22
C SER A 408 -11.84 -20.18 -13.55
N LYS A 409 -11.11 -19.46 -14.42
CA LYS A 409 -11.60 -19.11 -15.76
C LYS A 409 -11.83 -20.37 -16.63
N ILE A 410 -10.94 -21.35 -16.57
CA ILE A 410 -11.10 -22.63 -17.28
C ILE A 410 -12.31 -23.40 -16.74
N GLU A 411 -12.48 -23.48 -15.42
CA GLU A 411 -13.63 -24.12 -14.76
C GLU A 411 -14.94 -23.42 -15.13
N ILE A 412 -14.98 -22.09 -15.16
CA ILE A 412 -16.14 -21.31 -15.60
C ILE A 412 -16.45 -21.59 -17.08
N ILE A 413 -15.44 -21.66 -17.95
CA ILE A 413 -15.63 -21.98 -19.37
C ILE A 413 -16.15 -23.42 -19.54
N GLN A 414 -15.61 -24.38 -18.78
CA GLN A 414 -16.09 -25.76 -18.78
C GLN A 414 -17.54 -25.85 -18.28
N ASN A 415 -17.88 -25.12 -17.22
CA ASN A 415 -19.24 -25.04 -16.70
C ASN A 415 -20.20 -24.32 -17.67
N LEU A 416 -19.74 -23.30 -18.40
CA LEU A 416 -20.53 -22.67 -19.46
C LEU A 416 -20.77 -23.63 -20.63
N HIS A 417 -19.76 -24.42 -21.01
CA HIS A 417 -19.93 -25.44 -22.04
C HIS A 417 -20.91 -26.55 -21.61
N SER A 418 -20.84 -27.00 -20.35
CA SER A 418 -21.79 -27.98 -19.82
C SER A 418 -23.20 -27.40 -19.75
N LEU A 419 -23.37 -26.14 -19.33
CA LEU A 419 -24.67 -25.46 -19.35
C LEU A 419 -25.23 -25.30 -20.77
N ASN A 420 -24.40 -24.96 -21.75
CA ASN A 420 -24.83 -24.88 -23.16
C ASN A 420 -25.24 -26.26 -23.70
N SER A 421 -24.54 -27.32 -23.30
CA SER A 421 -24.91 -28.69 -23.69
C SER A 421 -26.26 -29.09 -23.06
N VAL A 422 -26.51 -28.75 -21.80
CA VAL A 422 -27.80 -28.97 -21.13
C VAL A 422 -28.90 -28.13 -21.78
N GLN A 423 -28.63 -26.87 -22.12
CA GLN A 423 -29.56 -26.00 -22.85
C GLN A 423 -29.99 -26.63 -24.19
N SER A 424 -29.02 -27.18 -24.94
CA SER A 424 -29.29 -27.86 -26.22
C SER A 424 -30.11 -29.14 -26.05
N GLN A 425 -29.86 -29.90 -24.99
CA GLN A 425 -30.67 -31.09 -24.65
C GLN A 425 -32.10 -30.70 -24.27
N ILE A 426 -32.29 -29.66 -23.47
CA ILE A 426 -33.62 -29.13 -23.12
C ILE A 426 -34.36 -28.65 -24.37
N GLN A 427 -33.68 -27.99 -25.31
CA GLN A 427 -34.31 -27.56 -26.56
C GLN A 427 -34.77 -28.76 -27.42
N THR A 428 -33.92 -29.78 -27.58
CA THR A 428 -34.28 -31.00 -28.31
C THR A 428 -35.45 -31.71 -27.65
N GLN A 429 -35.43 -31.84 -26.32
CA GLN A 429 -36.51 -32.49 -25.58
C GLN A 429 -37.82 -31.69 -25.63
N ASN A 430 -37.76 -30.36 -25.62
CA ASN A 430 -38.92 -29.50 -25.83
C ASN A 430 -39.48 -29.63 -27.25
N GLN A 431 -38.62 -29.78 -28.27
CA GLN A 431 -39.07 -30.04 -29.65
C GLN A 431 -39.74 -31.41 -29.76
N GLU A 432 -39.16 -32.47 -29.19
CA GLU A 432 -39.77 -33.79 -29.14
C GLU A 432 -41.11 -33.79 -28.41
N ASN A 433 -41.18 -33.10 -27.27
CA ASN A 433 -42.42 -32.96 -26.50
C ASN A 433 -43.48 -32.18 -27.29
N SER A 434 -43.10 -31.11 -27.99
CA SER A 434 -44.01 -30.35 -28.87
C SER A 434 -44.53 -31.22 -30.02
N GLN A 435 -43.67 -32.05 -30.62
CA GLN A 435 -44.07 -33.01 -31.64
C GLN A 435 -45.02 -34.06 -31.08
N LYS A 436 -44.77 -34.60 -29.88
CA LYS A 436 -45.68 -35.52 -29.20
C LYS A 436 -47.04 -34.87 -28.91
N LEU A 437 -47.04 -33.62 -28.46
CA LEU A 437 -48.26 -32.83 -28.23
C LEU A 437 -49.06 -32.68 -29.53
N SER A 438 -48.41 -32.29 -30.62
CA SER A 438 -49.08 -32.15 -31.93
C SER A 438 -49.67 -33.47 -32.43
N LYS A 439 -49.01 -34.61 -32.18
CA LYS A 439 -49.55 -35.94 -32.51
C LYS A 439 -50.77 -36.29 -31.66
N ILE A 440 -50.78 -35.88 -30.39
CA ILE A 440 -51.94 -36.03 -29.50
C ILE A 440 -53.08 -35.13 -29.99
N ASP A 441 -52.82 -33.88 -30.36
CA ASP A 441 -53.82 -32.96 -30.88
C ASP A 441 -54.45 -33.50 -32.17
N VAL A 442 -53.65 -34.00 -33.11
CA VAL A 442 -54.14 -34.65 -34.34
C VAL A 442 -54.94 -35.92 -34.03
N ALA A 443 -54.54 -36.70 -33.03
CA ALA A 443 -55.30 -37.87 -32.60
C ALA A 443 -56.63 -37.49 -31.93
N LEU A 444 -56.65 -36.41 -31.15
CA LEU A 444 -57.86 -35.83 -30.56
C LEU A 444 -58.79 -35.26 -31.64
N GLU A 445 -58.27 -34.55 -32.63
CA GLU A 445 -59.03 -34.09 -33.78
C GLU A 445 -59.64 -35.25 -34.55
N LYS A 446 -58.86 -36.29 -34.89
CA LYS A 446 -59.39 -37.52 -35.51
C LYS A 446 -60.46 -38.20 -34.68
N ARG A 447 -60.33 -38.20 -33.35
CA ARG A 447 -61.34 -38.77 -32.46
C ARG A 447 -62.58 -37.88 -32.40
N SER A 448 -62.42 -36.56 -32.42
CA SER A 448 -63.52 -35.60 -32.45
C SER A 448 -64.31 -35.65 -33.77
N THR A 449 -63.64 -35.81 -34.91
CA THR A 449 -64.30 -36.00 -36.20
C THR A 449 -65.01 -37.34 -36.27
N ASN A 450 -64.43 -38.42 -35.75
CA ASN A 450 -65.14 -39.70 -35.60
C ASN A 450 -66.36 -39.62 -34.65
N ILE A 451 -66.33 -38.73 -33.65
CA ILE A 451 -67.50 -38.48 -32.79
C ILE A 451 -68.56 -37.67 -33.54
N GLN A 452 -68.18 -36.67 -34.35
CA GLN A 452 -69.10 -35.88 -35.17
C GLN A 452 -69.67 -36.65 -36.36
N SER A 453 -68.95 -37.62 -36.93
CA SER A 453 -69.40 -38.44 -38.06
C SER A 453 -70.20 -39.69 -37.63
N ASN A 454 -70.63 -39.77 -36.37
CA ASN A 454 -71.36 -40.92 -35.85
C ASN A 454 -72.87 -40.79 -36.16
N GLU A 455 -73.23 -40.81 -37.44
CA GLU A 455 -74.62 -40.89 -37.97
C GLU A 455 -75.42 -42.07 -37.35
N SER A 456 -74.71 -43.04 -36.77
CA SER A 456 -75.25 -44.16 -35.99
C SER A 456 -75.99 -43.74 -34.70
N MET A 457 -75.59 -42.62 -34.07
CA MET A 457 -76.26 -42.13 -32.86
C MET A 457 -77.58 -41.42 -33.17
N ASP A 458 -77.64 -40.58 -34.22
CA ASP A 458 -78.88 -39.92 -34.63
C ASP A 458 -79.93 -40.94 -35.12
N GLY A 459 -79.51 -41.99 -35.83
CA GLY A 459 -80.40 -43.10 -36.21
C GLY A 459 -80.94 -43.89 -35.01
N LYS A 460 -80.17 -44.04 -33.93
CA LYS A 460 -80.65 -44.68 -32.69
C LYS A 460 -81.56 -43.76 -31.87
N ILE A 461 -81.29 -42.46 -31.86
CA ILE A 461 -82.12 -41.45 -31.17
C ILE A 461 -83.50 -41.35 -31.82
N SER A 462 -83.60 -41.39 -33.16
CA SER A 462 -84.90 -41.39 -33.84
C SER A 462 -85.75 -42.63 -33.50
N MET A 463 -85.12 -43.81 -33.46
CA MET A 463 -85.79 -45.06 -33.09
C MET A 463 -86.19 -45.10 -31.60
N LEU A 464 -85.39 -44.48 -30.73
CA LEU A 464 -85.71 -44.29 -29.31
C LEU A 464 -86.89 -43.33 -29.11
N ASN A 465 -86.95 -42.23 -29.86
CA ASN A 465 -88.07 -41.30 -29.81
C ASN A 465 -89.38 -41.98 -30.25
N GLN A 466 -89.33 -42.83 -31.29
CA GLN A 466 -90.52 -43.57 -31.72
C GLN A 466 -91.01 -44.56 -30.64
N LYS A 467 -90.10 -45.22 -29.91
CA LYS A 467 -90.46 -46.04 -28.74
C LYS A 467 -90.98 -45.19 -27.57
N LEU A 468 -90.41 -44.02 -27.36
CA LEU A 468 -90.83 -43.10 -26.30
C LEU A 468 -92.25 -42.61 -26.52
N ASP A 469 -92.64 -42.28 -27.74
CA ASP A 469 -94.01 -41.86 -28.07
C ASP A 469 -95.01 -43.00 -27.80
N GLN A 470 -94.64 -44.24 -28.12
CA GLN A 470 -95.46 -45.41 -27.85
C GLN A 470 -95.63 -45.67 -26.34
N VAL A 471 -94.58 -45.45 -25.55
CA VAL A 471 -94.64 -45.53 -24.07
C VAL A 471 -95.48 -44.38 -23.50
N LYS A 472 -95.36 -43.18 -24.06
CA LYS A 472 -96.12 -42.00 -23.62
C LYS A 472 -97.62 -42.22 -23.80
N GLU A 473 -98.03 -42.80 -24.93
CA GLU A 473 -99.44 -43.17 -25.17
C GLU A 473 -99.96 -44.20 -24.15
N ASN A 474 -99.14 -45.19 -23.79
CA ASN A 474 -99.49 -46.17 -22.76
C ASN A 474 -99.58 -45.55 -21.36
N SER A 475 -98.59 -44.74 -20.95
CA SER A 475 -98.63 -44.04 -19.65
C SER A 475 -99.78 -43.05 -19.56
N GLN A 476 -100.22 -42.46 -20.67
CA GLN A 476 -101.37 -41.55 -20.67
C GLN A 476 -102.69 -42.30 -20.42
N ARG A 477 -102.79 -43.57 -20.84
CA ARG A 477 -103.91 -44.46 -20.47
C ARG A 477 -103.85 -44.82 -18.98
N GLU A 478 -102.67 -45.08 -18.41
CA GLU A 478 -102.53 -45.34 -16.97
C GLU A 478 -102.76 -44.09 -16.11
N PHE A 479 -102.35 -42.91 -16.55
CA PHE A 479 -102.57 -41.65 -15.83
C PHE A 479 -104.06 -41.26 -15.75
N GLN A 480 -104.85 -41.57 -16.79
CA GLN A 480 -106.30 -41.43 -16.74
C GLN A 480 -106.92 -42.30 -15.63
N HIS A 481 -106.37 -43.49 -15.40
CA HIS A 481 -106.80 -44.37 -14.30
C HIS A 481 -106.47 -43.75 -12.93
N LEU A 482 -105.23 -43.25 -12.73
CA LEU A 482 -104.75 -42.65 -11.48
C LEU A 482 -105.37 -41.29 -11.11
N LYS A 483 -105.74 -40.47 -12.09
CA LYS A 483 -106.41 -39.18 -11.82
C LYS A 483 -107.74 -39.36 -11.08
N THR A 484 -108.41 -40.50 -11.30
CA THR A 484 -109.64 -40.89 -10.59
C THR A 484 -109.38 -41.15 -9.10
N GLU A 485 -108.16 -41.54 -8.70
CA GLU A 485 -107.79 -41.76 -7.29
C GLU A 485 -107.40 -40.46 -6.56
N VAL A 486 -106.68 -39.54 -7.20
CA VAL A 486 -106.12 -38.34 -6.55
C VAL A 486 -107.17 -37.30 -6.14
N GLN A 487 -108.33 -37.24 -6.82
CA GLN A 487 -109.44 -36.39 -6.38
C GLN A 487 -109.94 -36.73 -4.96
N GLY A 488 -109.62 -37.90 -4.42
CA GLY A 488 -109.92 -38.27 -3.04
C GLY A 488 -109.03 -37.64 -1.96
N LEU A 489 -107.89 -37.01 -2.30
CA LEU A 489 -106.87 -36.58 -1.33
C LEU A 489 -106.85 -35.07 -1.01
N ASP A 490 -107.30 -34.19 -1.91
CA ASP A 490 -107.24 -32.73 -1.74
C ASP A 490 -108.04 -32.18 -0.54
N ALA A 491 -109.04 -32.92 -0.06
CA ALA A 491 -109.85 -32.51 1.09
C ALA A 491 -109.06 -32.41 2.43
N LYS A 492 -107.81 -32.90 2.49
CA LYS A 492 -107.02 -32.96 3.73
C LYS A 492 -106.11 -31.76 4.01
N ILE A 493 -105.78 -30.92 3.02
CA ILE A 493 -104.67 -29.94 3.14
C ILE A 493 -105.12 -28.54 3.59
N GLU A 494 -106.39 -28.16 3.44
CA GLU A 494 -106.88 -26.81 3.80
C GLU A 494 -106.75 -26.44 5.29
N GLY A 495 -106.47 -27.39 6.19
CA GLY A 495 -106.41 -27.13 7.65
C GLY A 495 -105.11 -26.48 8.17
N LEU A 496 -104.00 -26.50 7.41
CA LEU A 496 -102.67 -26.18 7.97
C LEU A 496 -102.36 -24.66 8.04
N ASP A 497 -103.01 -23.85 7.21
CA ASP A 497 -102.64 -22.44 6.96
C ASP A 497 -102.90 -21.51 8.16
N SER A 498 -103.81 -21.88 9.07
CA SER A 498 -104.21 -21.03 10.20
C SER A 498 -103.13 -20.79 11.26
N ASN A 499 -102.10 -21.63 11.33
CA ASN A 499 -101.10 -21.57 12.40
C ASN A 499 -100.06 -20.46 12.22
N VAL A 500 -99.89 -19.94 11.01
CA VAL A 500 -98.80 -18.97 10.70
C VAL A 500 -99.10 -17.56 11.19
N LEU A 501 -100.37 -17.18 11.38
CA LEU A 501 -100.76 -15.80 11.73
C LEU A 501 -100.47 -15.37 13.19
N LYS A 502 -100.35 -16.30 14.15
CA LYS A 502 -100.20 -15.94 15.58
C LYS A 502 -98.83 -15.41 15.99
N ILE A 503 -97.77 -15.69 15.21
CA ILE A 503 -96.39 -15.36 15.61
C ILE A 503 -96.08 -13.87 15.40
N GLN A 504 -96.86 -13.17 14.57
CA GLN A 504 -96.55 -11.80 14.18
C GLN A 504 -96.92 -10.75 15.25
N ASP A 505 -97.91 -11.02 16.10
CA ASP A 505 -98.44 -10.06 17.09
C ASP A 505 -97.54 -9.86 18.32
N ASP A 506 -96.77 -10.88 18.74
CA ASP A 506 -95.98 -10.81 19.98
C ASP A 506 -94.80 -9.83 19.91
N MET A 507 -94.31 -9.51 18.71
CA MET A 507 -93.13 -8.64 18.54
C MET A 507 -93.44 -7.15 18.78
N GLU A 508 -94.68 -6.71 18.61
CA GLU A 508 -95.07 -5.29 18.73
C GLU A 508 -95.21 -4.83 20.20
N PHE A 509 -95.51 -5.76 21.11
CA PHE A 509 -95.68 -5.50 22.54
C PHE A 509 -94.39 -5.06 23.26
N ILE A 510 -93.24 -5.64 22.89
CA ILE A 510 -91.95 -5.37 23.55
C ILE A 510 -91.50 -3.92 23.32
N LYS A 511 -91.85 -3.34 22.17
CA LYS A 511 -91.47 -1.98 21.78
C LYS A 511 -92.09 -0.90 22.68
N ASN A 512 -93.30 -1.13 23.20
CA ASN A 512 -94.03 -0.11 23.95
C ASN A 512 -93.57 0.04 25.42
N SER A 513 -93.15 -1.04 26.08
CA SER A 513 -92.85 -1.02 27.52
C SER A 513 -91.54 -0.31 27.90
N LEU A 514 -90.52 -0.34 27.02
CA LEU A 514 -89.24 0.34 27.25
C LEU A 514 -89.40 1.87 27.33
N THR A 515 -90.40 2.42 26.65
CA THR A 515 -90.71 3.86 26.64
C THR A 515 -91.21 4.39 27.99
N GLN A 516 -91.71 3.53 28.89
CA GLN A 516 -92.30 3.96 30.16
C GLN A 516 -91.27 4.11 31.29
N ILE A 517 -90.14 3.39 31.23
CA ILE A 517 -89.09 3.42 32.26
C ILE A 517 -88.39 4.79 32.31
N LEU A 518 -88.36 5.54 31.20
CA LEU A 518 -87.76 6.86 31.11
C LEU A 518 -88.55 7.99 31.82
N LYS A 519 -89.74 7.72 32.39
CA LYS A 519 -90.64 8.78 32.90
C LYS A 519 -90.65 9.03 34.41
N ASN A 520 -90.11 8.15 35.27
CA ASN A 520 -90.12 8.36 36.73
C ASN A 520 -88.70 8.60 37.28
N TYR A 521 -88.13 9.72 36.84
CA TYR A 521 -87.02 10.44 37.45
C TYR A 521 -87.65 11.71 38.07
N LYS A 522 -88.09 11.65 39.35
CA LYS A 522 -88.42 12.79 40.25
C LYS A 522 -89.10 12.30 41.54
N GLN A 523 -88.30 11.85 42.53
CA GLN A 523 -88.30 12.26 43.95
C GLN A 523 -87.34 11.38 44.74
#